data_AF-A0A5C7VXR0-F1
#
_entry.id   AF-A0A5C7VXR0-F1
#
_cell.length_a   1.000
_cell.length_b   1.000
_cell.length_c   1.000
_cell.angle_alpha   90.00
_cell.angle_beta   90.00
_cell.angle_gamma   90.00
#
_symmetry.space_group_name_H-M   'P 1'
#
loop_
_entity.id
_entity.type
_entity.pdbx_description
1 polymer ?
#
loop_
_entity_poly.entity_id
_entity_poly.type
_entity_poly.pdbx_seq_one_letter_code
_entity_poly.pdbx_strand_id
1 'polypeptide(L)'
;LASTGTSTEGAPGASAALSFAASIGMMQLAACVTDGSSKADAGTSAVPAMPGPDQYRPQWLVVPQLFHVRRASTHAVAARYGLPQRPSAIDHGLSYAALATERIDVTDIYTTDARIAELKLHTLQDDAHYFPRYDAVLLYRADLPQRAPLAWQRIAGLQGRIDTARMIAMNAEAELQGRSSAQIAAGFLSGDAGTVATPTAHSSFWQRLTADDLGRLTRQHLLLVAVSLALATLIGVPLGALAAAWRPISGPVMAVVGLMQTIPSLALLAALIPLLGRIGTVPAIVALTLYALLPIVRNTATGLEQVPRGLKDAGLALGMTRAQCFRLVDLPLAAPVLLAGLKTAAVLTVGTATIAAFIGAGGYGERIAQGLALNDGAMLLAGAVPSAALALLTQGAFALLERWAARR
;
A
#
# COMPACT_ATOMS: atom_id res chain seq x y z
N LEU A 1 29.17 8.03 0.36
CA LEU A 1 29.77 8.57 1.61
C LEU A 1 30.67 7.49 2.19
N ALA A 2 31.91 7.43 1.71
CA ALA A 2 32.98 6.67 2.34
C ALA A 2 33.75 7.65 3.21
N SER A 3 33.62 7.52 4.53
CA SER A 3 34.56 8.06 5.49
C SER A 3 34.91 6.95 6.46
N THR A 4 36.13 6.43 6.33
CA THR A 4 36.81 5.63 7.34
C THR A 4 36.85 6.43 8.64
N GLY A 5 36.00 6.06 9.59
CA GLY A 5 35.96 6.61 10.93
C GLY A 5 35.86 5.47 11.93
N THR A 6 37.00 5.05 12.45
CA THR A 6 37.09 4.26 13.67
C THR A 6 36.63 5.12 14.84
N SER A 7 35.44 4.85 15.35
CA SER A 7 35.00 5.37 16.65
C SER A 7 34.41 4.23 17.47
N THR A 8 35.27 3.62 18.28
CA THR A 8 34.92 2.92 19.50
C THR A 8 34.41 3.93 20.52
N GLU A 9 33.16 3.82 20.97
CA GLU A 9 32.73 3.98 22.39
C GLU A 9 31.20 3.93 22.55
N GLY A 10 30.72 3.05 23.45
CA GLY A 10 29.67 3.43 24.42
C GLY A 10 28.20 3.04 24.19
N ALA A 11 27.84 1.74 24.11
CA ALA A 11 26.57 1.20 24.67
C ALA A 11 26.60 -0.35 24.71
N PRO A 12 26.29 -1.02 25.85
CA PRO A 12 26.26 -2.47 25.91
C PRO A 12 24.92 -3.01 25.39
N GLY A 13 24.93 -3.50 24.15
CA GLY A 13 23.82 -4.29 23.59
C GLY A 13 23.43 -3.85 22.19
N ALA A 14 23.95 -4.58 21.19
CA ALA A 14 23.70 -4.44 19.75
C ALA A 14 24.47 -3.32 19.04
N SER A 15 25.79 -3.48 18.90
CA SER A 15 26.53 -2.83 17.82
C SER A 15 26.03 -3.38 16.47
N ALA A 16 25.29 -2.58 15.70
CA ALA A 16 25.08 -2.86 14.28
C ALA A 16 26.42 -2.62 13.56
N ALA A 17 27.04 -3.67 13.04
CA ALA A 17 28.22 -3.52 12.20
C ALA A 17 27.75 -3.26 10.77
N LEU A 18 28.06 -2.07 10.24
CA LEU A 18 27.99 -1.78 8.82
C LEU A 18 29.28 -2.29 8.16
N SER A 19 29.35 -3.58 7.89
CA SER A 19 30.35 -4.09 6.94
C SER A 19 29.92 -5.44 6.36
N PHE A 20 29.05 -5.37 5.35
CA PHE A 20 28.95 -6.37 4.29
C PHE A 20 28.38 -5.67 3.06
N ALA A 21 29.29 -5.08 2.26
CA ALA A 21 28.97 -4.59 0.93
C ALA A 21 28.97 -5.76 -0.06
N ALA A 22 28.06 -6.71 0.11
CA ALA A 22 27.73 -7.62 -0.98
C ALA A 22 26.87 -6.83 -1.95
N SER A 23 27.50 -6.19 -2.94
CA SER A 23 26.80 -5.65 -4.11
C SER A 23 26.06 -6.80 -4.79
N ILE A 24 24.72 -6.73 -4.82
CA ILE A 24 23.85 -7.74 -5.45
C ILE A 24 23.62 -7.38 -6.94
N GLY A 25 24.56 -6.71 -7.60
CA GLY A 25 24.37 -6.24 -8.97
C GLY A 25 23.43 -5.02 -9.03
N MET A 26 23.64 -4.17 -10.03
CA MET A 26 23.44 -2.72 -9.86
C MET A 26 22.30 -2.12 -10.66
N MET A 27 21.64 -1.15 -10.02
CA MET A 27 20.69 -0.20 -10.61
C MET A 27 21.46 0.96 -11.23
N GLN A 28 21.25 1.18 -12.53
CA GLN A 28 21.63 2.39 -13.23
C GLN A 28 20.36 3.08 -13.70
N LEU A 29 20.27 4.40 -13.53
CA LEU A 29 19.19 5.16 -14.13
C LEU A 29 19.57 5.48 -15.58
N ALA A 30 18.69 5.14 -16.51
CA ALA A 30 18.81 5.51 -17.92
C ALA A 30 17.64 6.41 -18.29
N ALA A 31 17.71 7.14 -19.41
CA ALA A 31 16.58 7.90 -19.93
C ALA A 31 16.01 7.20 -21.18
N CYS A 32 14.73 7.33 -21.50
CA CYS A 32 14.14 6.72 -22.69
C CYS A 32 13.49 7.73 -23.62
N VAL A 33 13.58 7.53 -24.95
CA VAL A 33 12.87 8.30 -25.98
C VAL A 33 11.78 7.44 -26.64
N THR A 34 10.58 7.99 -26.81
CA THR A 34 9.57 7.45 -27.74
C THR A 34 9.76 8.10 -29.12
N ASP A 35 10.05 7.29 -30.12
CA ASP A 35 10.39 7.78 -31.45
C ASP A 35 9.16 8.31 -32.19
N GLY A 36 9.03 9.64 -32.28
CA GLY A 36 8.03 10.31 -33.14
C GLY A 36 8.47 10.42 -34.60
N SER A 37 9.69 10.01 -34.96
CA SER A 37 10.21 10.13 -36.32
C SER A 37 11.51 9.35 -36.55
N SER A 38 11.46 8.03 -36.82
CA SER A 38 12.18 7.37 -37.93
C SER A 38 12.09 5.84 -37.87
N LYS A 39 11.43 5.25 -38.88
CA LYS A 39 11.80 3.91 -39.34
C LYS A 39 13.21 3.96 -39.94
N ALA A 40 14.25 3.69 -39.16
CA ALA A 40 15.56 3.30 -39.69
C ALA A 40 16.31 2.39 -38.70
N ASP A 41 16.48 1.15 -39.12
CA ASP A 41 17.49 0.19 -38.69
C ASP A 41 17.55 -0.21 -37.21
N ALA A 42 16.64 -1.11 -36.85
CA ALA A 42 16.86 -2.10 -35.81
C ALA A 42 18.00 -3.05 -36.22
N GLY A 43 19.24 -2.62 -36.03
CA GLY A 43 20.42 -3.41 -36.37
C GLY A 43 21.70 -2.82 -35.83
N THR A 44 22.23 -3.45 -34.77
CA THR A 44 23.63 -3.39 -34.29
C THR A 44 24.13 -2.09 -33.63
N SER A 45 24.39 -2.22 -32.33
CA SER A 45 25.65 -1.82 -31.66
C SER A 45 25.97 -0.33 -31.48
N ALA A 46 25.13 0.43 -30.78
CA ALA A 46 25.56 1.46 -29.83
C ALA A 46 24.36 1.94 -29.02
N VAL A 47 24.46 1.99 -27.69
CA VAL A 47 23.50 2.72 -26.86
C VAL A 47 23.76 4.22 -27.13
N PRO A 48 22.84 4.98 -27.73
CA PRO A 48 23.10 6.38 -28.04
C PRO A 48 23.25 7.18 -26.74
N ALA A 49 24.21 8.12 -26.74
CA ALA A 49 24.32 9.12 -25.68
C ALA A 49 23.07 10.02 -25.67
N MET A 50 22.80 10.69 -24.56
CA MET A 50 21.70 11.65 -24.51
C MET A 50 21.89 12.70 -25.62
N PRO A 51 20.88 12.93 -26.49
CA PRO A 51 21.03 13.84 -27.61
C PRO A 51 21.34 15.26 -27.12
N GLY A 52 22.30 15.92 -27.76
CA GLY A 52 22.60 17.34 -27.52
C GLY A 52 21.42 18.24 -27.90
N PRO A 53 21.41 19.52 -27.43
CA PRO A 53 20.28 20.44 -27.59
C PRO A 53 19.82 20.69 -29.04
N ASP A 54 20.67 20.37 -30.01
CA ASP A 54 20.42 20.59 -31.44
C ASP A 54 19.83 19.35 -32.17
N GLN A 55 19.83 18.15 -31.56
CA GLN A 55 19.44 16.90 -32.21
C GLN A 55 18.09 16.33 -31.76
N TYR A 56 17.57 16.72 -30.59
CA TYR A 56 16.28 16.23 -30.09
C TYR A 56 15.59 17.32 -29.27
N ARG A 57 14.34 17.67 -29.64
CA ARG A 57 13.52 18.66 -28.93
C ARG A 57 12.31 17.99 -28.26
N PRO A 58 12.50 17.28 -27.14
CA PRO A 58 11.37 16.75 -26.39
C PRO A 58 10.49 17.91 -25.92
N GLN A 59 9.18 17.76 -25.96
CA GLN A 59 8.24 18.75 -25.45
C GLN A 59 8.04 18.57 -23.93
N TRP A 60 8.23 17.36 -23.39
CA TRP A 60 7.97 17.04 -21.98
C TRP A 60 9.01 16.07 -21.39
N LEU A 61 9.81 16.57 -20.45
CA LEU A 61 10.77 15.80 -19.65
C LEU A 61 10.17 15.48 -18.27
N VAL A 62 10.34 14.25 -17.81
CA VAL A 62 9.87 13.80 -16.50
C VAL A 62 10.99 13.17 -15.70
N VAL A 63 10.97 13.39 -14.38
CA VAL A 63 11.97 12.90 -13.41
C VAL A 63 11.20 12.38 -12.19
N PRO A 64 11.69 11.40 -11.40
CA PRO A 64 10.88 10.74 -10.37
C PRO A 64 10.58 11.64 -9.19
N GLN A 65 9.48 11.32 -8.51
CA GLN A 65 9.15 11.83 -7.18
C GLN A 65 10.29 11.67 -6.15
N LEU A 66 11.12 10.62 -6.26
CA LEU A 66 12.27 10.37 -5.37
C LEU A 66 13.35 11.46 -5.44
N PHE A 67 13.47 12.13 -6.59
CA PHE A 67 14.35 13.28 -6.75
C PHE A 67 13.70 14.55 -6.18
N HIS A 68 12.37 14.65 -6.13
CA HIS A 68 11.63 15.82 -5.67
C HIS A 68 11.87 16.18 -4.19
N VAL A 69 12.23 15.19 -3.35
CA VAL A 69 12.59 15.42 -1.92
C VAL A 69 13.89 16.25 -1.79
N ARG A 70 14.73 16.29 -2.83
CA ARG A 70 15.81 17.29 -2.97
C ARG A 70 15.34 18.34 -3.96
N ARG A 71 14.76 19.45 -3.49
CA ARG A 71 14.27 20.63 -4.26
C ARG A 71 15.23 21.18 -5.36
N ALA A 72 16.45 20.67 -5.49
CA ALA A 72 17.46 21.05 -6.47
C ALA A 72 17.61 20.07 -7.66
N SER A 73 16.86 18.96 -7.74
CA SER A 73 17.17 17.83 -8.63
C SER A 73 16.53 17.87 -10.02
N THR A 74 15.25 18.21 -10.16
CA THR A 74 14.54 18.14 -11.45
C THR A 74 15.16 19.13 -12.44
N HIS A 75 15.39 20.37 -12.01
CA HIS A 75 16.11 21.37 -12.81
C HIS A 75 17.58 21.05 -13.03
N ALA A 76 18.24 20.33 -12.11
CA ALA A 76 19.65 19.98 -12.24
C ALA A 76 19.90 18.93 -13.31
N VAL A 77 18.97 18.00 -13.57
CA VAL A 77 19.05 17.08 -14.72
C VAL A 77 19.05 17.91 -16.01
N ALA A 78 18.02 18.74 -16.21
CA ALA A 78 17.93 19.56 -17.43
C ALA A 78 19.16 20.47 -17.60
N ALA A 79 19.66 21.08 -16.52
CA ALA A 79 20.86 21.91 -16.55
C ALA A 79 22.15 21.11 -16.84
N ARG A 80 22.29 19.90 -16.29
CA ARG A 80 23.49 19.05 -16.47
C ARG A 80 23.65 18.61 -17.92
N TYR A 81 22.54 18.32 -18.60
CA TYR A 81 22.52 17.86 -19.98
C TYR A 81 22.13 18.93 -21.01
N GLY A 82 21.97 20.20 -20.58
CA GLY A 82 21.65 21.31 -21.48
C GLY A 82 20.27 21.23 -22.14
N LEU A 83 19.30 20.57 -21.49
CA LEU A 83 17.96 20.37 -22.02
C LEU A 83 17.10 21.64 -21.83
N PRO A 84 16.38 22.09 -22.88
CA PRO A 84 15.60 23.33 -22.82
C PRO A 84 14.27 23.20 -22.07
N GLN A 85 13.83 21.98 -21.73
CA GLN A 85 12.54 21.76 -21.06
C GLN A 85 12.61 21.98 -19.55
N ARG A 86 11.45 22.26 -18.94
CA ARG A 86 11.27 22.24 -17.49
C ARG A 86 10.68 20.91 -17.05
N PRO A 87 11.44 20.02 -16.42
CA PRO A 87 10.94 18.71 -16.05
C PRO A 87 9.85 18.77 -14.98
N SER A 88 8.82 17.94 -15.15
CA SER A 88 7.77 17.71 -14.16
C SER A 88 8.02 16.40 -13.41
N ALA A 89 7.59 16.32 -12.15
CA ALA A 89 7.74 15.09 -11.38
C ALA A 89 6.50 14.20 -11.52
N ILE A 90 6.67 13.00 -12.04
CA ILE A 90 5.61 11.97 -12.13
C ILE A 90 6.10 10.72 -11.39
N ASP A 91 5.14 9.91 -10.92
CA ASP A 91 5.45 8.58 -10.41
C ASP A 91 6.10 7.70 -11.49
N HIS A 92 7.09 6.89 -11.11
CA HIS A 92 7.87 6.03 -12.01
C HIS A 92 6.98 5.12 -12.88
N GLY A 93 5.97 4.53 -12.24
CA GLY A 93 5.01 3.67 -12.90
C GLY A 93 4.19 4.39 -13.97
N LEU A 94 3.64 5.54 -13.61
CA LEU A 94 2.87 6.38 -14.53
C LEU A 94 3.72 6.94 -15.68
N SER A 95 5.03 7.08 -15.49
CA SER A 95 5.97 7.57 -16.50
C SER A 95 6.07 6.60 -17.68
N TYR A 96 6.10 5.27 -17.44
CA TYR A 96 6.05 4.27 -18.51
C TYR A 96 4.76 4.33 -19.33
N ALA A 97 3.61 4.52 -18.67
CA ALA A 97 2.32 4.64 -19.37
C ALA A 97 2.23 5.96 -20.16
N ALA A 98 2.80 7.04 -19.63
CA ALA A 98 2.89 8.32 -20.32
C ALA A 98 3.83 8.24 -21.55
N LEU A 99 4.96 7.54 -21.45
CA LEU A 99 5.82 7.23 -22.61
C LEU A 99 5.06 6.42 -23.66
N ALA A 100 4.40 5.33 -23.25
CA ALA A 100 3.64 4.47 -24.16
C ALA A 100 2.46 5.17 -24.86
N THR A 101 1.97 6.29 -24.30
CA THR A 101 0.90 7.11 -24.88
C THR A 101 1.42 8.41 -25.51
N GLU A 102 2.74 8.54 -25.69
CA GLU A 102 3.41 9.70 -26.29
C GLU A 102 3.07 11.03 -25.58
N ARG A 103 2.70 10.96 -24.30
CA ARG A 103 2.42 12.16 -23.48
C ARG A 103 3.69 12.78 -22.91
N ILE A 104 4.76 12.01 -22.84
CA ILE A 104 6.08 12.45 -22.45
C ILE A 104 7.10 11.84 -23.39
N ASP A 105 8.18 12.57 -23.63
CA ASP A 105 9.20 12.14 -24.58
C ASP A 105 10.38 11.49 -23.88
N VAL A 106 10.70 11.95 -22.67
CA VAL A 106 11.83 11.47 -21.89
C VAL A 106 11.48 11.33 -20.41
N THR A 107 11.78 10.16 -19.85
CA THR A 107 11.80 9.93 -18.40
C THR A 107 13.02 9.10 -18.03
N ASP A 108 13.43 9.19 -16.79
CA ASP A 108 14.38 8.24 -16.23
C ASP A 108 13.71 6.89 -15.92
N ILE A 109 14.50 5.83 -15.94
CA ILE A 109 14.07 4.44 -15.76
C ILE A 109 15.09 3.68 -14.91
N TYR A 110 14.68 2.61 -14.24
CA TYR A 110 15.63 1.66 -13.69
C TYR A 110 15.99 0.65 -14.77
N THR A 111 17.27 0.54 -15.11
CA THR A 111 17.78 -0.40 -16.14
C THR A 111 17.44 -1.86 -15.90
N THR A 112 17.02 -2.22 -14.69
CA THR A 112 16.58 -3.57 -14.32
C THR A 112 15.07 -3.81 -14.51
N ASP A 113 14.30 -2.82 -14.96
CA ASP A 113 12.85 -2.94 -15.14
C ASP A 113 12.52 -3.79 -16.37
N ALA A 114 11.59 -4.74 -16.20
CA ALA A 114 11.19 -5.63 -17.29
C ALA A 114 10.42 -4.91 -18.41
N ARG A 115 9.77 -3.79 -18.06
CA ARG A 115 8.96 -2.96 -18.98
C ARG A 115 9.77 -2.34 -20.12
N ILE A 116 11.08 -2.18 -19.95
CA ILE A 116 11.96 -1.64 -21.01
C ILE A 116 11.85 -2.50 -22.27
N ALA A 117 11.98 -3.82 -22.11
CA ALA A 117 11.90 -4.76 -23.23
C ALA A 117 10.46 -4.91 -23.76
N GLU A 118 9.47 -4.92 -22.86
CA GLU A 118 8.04 -5.05 -23.22
C GLU A 118 7.57 -3.88 -24.10
N LEU A 119 7.91 -2.65 -23.70
CA LEU A 119 7.52 -1.42 -24.38
C LEU A 119 8.51 -1.03 -25.50
N LYS A 120 9.51 -1.88 -25.78
CA LYS A 120 10.56 -1.66 -26.80
C LYS A 120 11.26 -0.30 -26.67
N LEU A 121 11.51 0.09 -25.44
CA LEU A 121 12.09 1.36 -25.07
C LEU A 121 13.59 1.40 -25.38
N HIS A 122 14.06 2.53 -25.87
CA HIS A 122 15.49 2.76 -26.11
C HIS A 122 16.11 3.44 -24.88
N THR A 123 16.99 2.72 -24.18
CA THR A 123 17.73 3.28 -23.05
C THR A 123 18.85 4.18 -23.54
N LEU A 124 19.02 5.36 -22.94
CA LEU A 124 20.11 6.31 -23.19
C LEU A 124 21.24 6.13 -22.18
N GLN A 125 22.48 6.31 -22.63
CA GLN A 125 23.64 6.25 -21.75
C GLN A 125 23.78 7.54 -20.92
N ASP A 126 24.00 7.40 -19.61
CA ASP A 126 24.41 8.51 -18.73
C ASP A 126 25.91 8.78 -18.89
N ASP A 127 26.26 9.60 -19.88
CA ASP A 127 27.61 10.09 -20.19
C ASP A 127 28.13 11.11 -19.17
N ALA A 128 27.23 11.91 -18.61
CA ALA A 128 27.54 12.93 -17.61
C ALA A 128 27.74 12.35 -16.20
N HIS A 129 27.52 11.05 -16.00
CA HIS A 129 27.50 10.34 -14.72
C HIS A 129 26.69 11.08 -13.66
N TYR A 130 25.55 11.65 -14.07
CA TYR A 130 24.68 12.40 -13.18
C TYR A 130 23.97 11.47 -12.20
N PHE A 131 23.56 10.29 -12.66
CA PHE A 131 22.78 9.37 -11.87
C PHE A 131 23.69 8.49 -11.00
N PRO A 132 23.43 8.42 -9.69
CA PRO A 132 24.22 7.58 -8.80
C PRO A 132 23.92 6.11 -9.06
N ARG A 133 24.98 5.31 -8.92
CA ARG A 133 24.96 3.85 -9.00
C ARG A 133 24.38 3.30 -7.68
N TYR A 134 23.29 2.52 -7.72
CA TYR A 134 22.66 1.95 -6.52
C TYR A 134 22.95 0.45 -6.37
N ASP A 135 23.67 0.09 -5.30
CA ASP A 135 23.92 -1.29 -4.89
C ASP A 135 22.89 -1.71 -3.84
N ALA A 136 22.30 -2.88 -4.01
CA ALA A 136 21.64 -3.55 -2.90
C ALA A 136 22.71 -4.08 -1.93
N VAL A 137 22.57 -3.76 -0.65
CA VAL A 137 23.47 -4.18 0.44
C VAL A 137 22.67 -4.83 1.56
N LEU A 138 23.23 -5.87 2.17
CA LEU A 138 22.58 -6.54 3.30
C LEU A 138 23.03 -5.93 4.62
N LEU A 139 22.09 -5.40 5.40
CA LEU A 139 22.33 -4.98 6.78
C LEU A 139 22.01 -6.13 7.74
N TYR A 140 22.94 -6.44 8.63
CA TYR A 140 22.81 -7.53 9.59
C TYR A 140 23.45 -7.15 10.93
N ARG A 141 23.10 -7.88 12.00
CA ARG A 141 23.74 -7.69 13.30
C ARG A 141 25.15 -8.27 13.30
N ALA A 142 26.08 -7.59 13.97
CA ALA A 142 27.49 -7.98 14.03
C ALA A 142 27.73 -9.39 14.58
N ASP A 143 26.84 -9.89 15.44
CA ASP A 143 26.91 -11.21 16.07
C ASP A 143 26.28 -12.33 15.23
N LEU A 144 25.72 -12.04 14.04
CA LEU A 144 25.07 -13.04 13.21
C LEU A 144 26.01 -14.21 12.80
N PRO A 145 27.28 -13.98 12.41
CA PRO A 145 28.17 -15.08 12.04
C PRO A 145 28.43 -16.07 13.18
N GLN A 146 28.47 -15.59 14.43
CA GLN A 146 28.68 -16.43 15.62
C GLN A 146 27.38 -17.10 16.08
N ARG A 147 26.27 -16.35 16.05
CA ARG A 147 24.96 -16.85 16.53
C ARG A 147 24.32 -17.85 15.56
N ALA A 148 24.51 -17.67 14.25
CA ALA A 148 23.89 -18.50 13.22
C ALA A 148 24.86 -18.75 12.04
N PRO A 149 25.94 -19.52 12.24
CA PRO A 149 27.02 -19.68 11.25
C PRO A 149 26.53 -20.31 9.93
N LEU A 150 25.61 -21.28 9.99
CA LEU A 150 25.02 -21.90 8.80
C LEU A 150 24.19 -20.91 7.98
N ALA A 151 23.38 -20.06 8.64
CA ALA A 151 22.60 -19.04 7.96
C ALA A 151 23.50 -17.98 7.33
N TRP A 152 24.55 -17.56 8.04
CA TRP A 152 25.54 -16.64 7.52
C TRP A 152 26.26 -17.19 6.28
N GLN A 153 26.70 -18.45 6.31
CA GLN A 153 27.33 -19.09 5.14
C GLN A 153 26.41 -19.10 3.91
N ARG A 154 25.12 -19.41 4.10
CA ARG A 154 24.12 -19.41 3.01
C ARG A 154 23.94 -18.00 2.43
N ILE A 155 23.79 -17.00 3.30
CA ILE A 155 23.61 -15.60 2.91
C ILE A 155 24.85 -15.06 2.20
N ALA A 156 26.04 -15.30 2.76
CA ALA A 156 27.31 -14.88 2.16
C ALA A 156 27.53 -15.55 0.80
N GLY A 157 27.10 -16.80 0.64
CA GLY A 157 27.12 -17.52 -0.63
C GLY A 157 26.19 -16.97 -1.71
N LEU A 158 25.36 -15.96 -1.43
CA LEU A 158 24.54 -15.26 -2.44
C LEU A 158 25.25 -14.04 -3.05
N GLN A 159 26.38 -13.60 -2.47
CA GLN A 159 27.11 -12.43 -2.94
C GLN A 159 27.52 -12.57 -4.40
N GLY A 160 27.20 -11.56 -5.22
CA GLY A 160 27.55 -11.51 -6.64
C GLY A 160 26.83 -12.53 -7.53
N ARG A 161 25.86 -13.31 -7.02
CA ARG A 161 25.15 -14.34 -7.81
C ARG A 161 23.97 -13.81 -8.63
N ILE A 162 23.55 -12.59 -8.33
CA ILE A 162 22.48 -11.89 -9.05
C ILE A 162 23.18 -10.78 -9.84
N ASP A 163 23.31 -10.98 -11.15
CA ASP A 163 23.76 -9.94 -12.07
C ASP A 163 22.56 -9.17 -12.63
N THR A 164 22.82 -8.10 -13.39
CA THR A 164 21.78 -7.25 -13.97
C THR A 164 20.82 -8.05 -14.86
N ALA A 165 21.33 -8.96 -15.69
CA ALA A 165 20.50 -9.77 -16.59
C ALA A 165 19.55 -10.69 -15.80
N ARG A 166 20.04 -11.34 -14.74
CA ARG A 166 19.22 -12.18 -13.88
C ARG A 166 18.24 -11.35 -13.04
N MET A 167 18.61 -10.15 -12.62
CA MET A 167 17.70 -9.23 -11.93
C MET A 167 16.55 -8.79 -12.85
N ILE A 168 16.84 -8.45 -14.12
CA ILE A 168 15.81 -8.15 -15.14
C ILE A 168 14.86 -9.33 -15.30
N ALA A 169 15.40 -10.55 -15.43
CA ALA A 169 14.56 -11.75 -15.58
C ALA A 169 13.66 -11.98 -14.36
N MET A 170 14.20 -11.86 -13.15
CA MET A 170 13.41 -11.99 -11.91
C MET A 170 12.38 -10.87 -11.75
N ASN A 171 12.70 -9.64 -12.12
CA ASN A 171 11.74 -8.54 -12.15
C ASN A 171 10.65 -8.80 -13.19
N ALA A 172 10.98 -9.39 -14.34
CA ALA A 172 10.00 -9.77 -15.36
C ALA A 172 9.05 -10.87 -14.86
N GLU A 173 9.56 -11.85 -14.10
CA GLU A 173 8.73 -12.85 -13.43
C GLU A 173 7.78 -12.22 -12.41
N ALA A 174 8.23 -11.20 -11.68
CA ALA A 174 7.40 -10.48 -10.72
C ALA A 174 6.33 -9.61 -11.41
N GLU A 175 6.75 -8.77 -12.34
CA GLU A 175 5.92 -7.73 -12.98
C GLU A 175 5.02 -8.29 -14.08
N LEU A 176 5.57 -9.07 -15.00
CA LEU A 176 4.85 -9.54 -16.18
C LEU A 176 4.08 -10.84 -15.88
N GLN A 177 4.72 -11.75 -15.16
CA GLN A 177 4.14 -13.07 -14.86
C GLN A 177 3.38 -13.11 -13.53
N GLY A 178 3.51 -12.09 -12.69
CA GLY A 178 2.79 -12.00 -11.41
C GLY A 178 3.26 -13.01 -10.36
N ARG A 179 4.48 -13.55 -10.48
CA ARG A 179 5.04 -14.48 -9.48
C ARG A 179 5.40 -13.70 -8.21
N SER A 180 5.15 -14.29 -7.04
CA SER A 180 5.55 -13.67 -5.79
C SER A 180 7.08 -13.66 -5.64
N SER A 181 7.63 -12.66 -4.96
CA SER A 181 9.08 -12.58 -4.69
C SER A 181 9.61 -13.84 -3.97
N ALA A 182 8.77 -14.48 -3.15
CA ALA A 182 9.11 -15.73 -2.47
C ALA A 182 9.26 -16.91 -3.46
N GLN A 183 8.36 -17.04 -4.43
CA GLN A 183 8.46 -18.08 -5.47
C GLN A 183 9.66 -17.86 -6.38
N ILE A 184 9.94 -16.61 -6.75
CA ILE A 184 11.09 -16.24 -7.58
C ILE A 184 12.39 -16.56 -6.82
N ALA A 185 12.48 -16.16 -5.55
CA ALA A 185 13.64 -16.47 -4.72
C ALA A 185 13.83 -17.99 -4.53
N ALA A 186 12.76 -18.75 -4.32
CA ALA A 186 12.83 -20.20 -4.20
C ALA A 186 13.32 -20.86 -5.50
N GLY A 187 12.84 -20.41 -6.66
CA GLY A 187 13.32 -20.88 -7.97
C GLY A 187 14.80 -20.57 -8.18
N PHE A 188 15.23 -19.34 -7.87
CA PHE A 188 16.63 -18.95 -7.93
C PHE A 188 17.53 -19.81 -7.03
N LEU A 189 17.12 -20.08 -5.80
CA LEU A 189 17.88 -20.88 -4.85
C LEU A 189 17.94 -22.38 -5.23
N SER A 190 16.94 -22.87 -5.96
CA SER A 190 16.86 -24.27 -6.41
C SER A 190 17.68 -24.54 -7.68
N GLY A 191 18.16 -23.51 -8.36
CA GLY A 191 18.97 -23.64 -9.57
C GLY A 191 18.19 -23.65 -10.90
N ASP A 192 16.87 -23.47 -10.86
CA ASP A 192 15.99 -23.45 -12.04
C ASP A 192 16.04 -22.13 -12.84
N ALA A 193 16.88 -21.18 -12.42
CA ALA A 193 17.00 -19.86 -13.04
C ALA A 193 17.83 -19.91 -14.34
N GLY A 194 17.22 -20.37 -15.43
CA GLY A 194 17.96 -20.58 -16.67
C GLY A 194 17.19 -20.91 -17.93
N THR A 195 15.95 -20.45 -18.11
CA THR A 195 15.45 -20.17 -19.46
C THR A 195 14.79 -18.80 -19.44
N VAL A 196 15.27 -17.91 -20.31
CA VAL A 196 14.53 -16.70 -20.69
C VAL A 196 13.26 -17.22 -21.33
N ALA A 197 12.22 -17.45 -20.53
CA ALA A 197 10.91 -17.74 -21.04
C ALA A 197 10.52 -16.49 -21.82
N THR A 198 10.48 -16.63 -23.15
CA THR A 198 9.84 -15.69 -24.06
C THR A 198 8.54 -15.22 -23.40
N PRO A 199 8.23 -13.91 -23.33
CA PRO A 199 7.06 -13.40 -22.63
C PRO A 199 5.80 -13.99 -23.25
N THR A 200 5.38 -15.15 -22.75
CA THR A 200 4.18 -15.85 -23.20
C THR A 200 3.07 -15.50 -22.26
N ALA A 201 2.08 -14.83 -22.84
CA ALA A 201 0.78 -14.50 -22.30
C ALA A 201 0.80 -13.45 -21.19
N HIS A 202 0.11 -12.33 -21.46
CA HIS A 202 -0.47 -11.50 -20.42
C HIS A 202 -1.11 -12.44 -19.40
N SER A 203 -0.55 -12.52 -18.19
CA SER A 203 -1.18 -13.29 -17.11
C SER A 203 -2.60 -12.75 -16.98
N SER A 204 -3.56 -13.57 -17.39
CA SER A 204 -4.94 -13.11 -17.53
C SER A 204 -5.41 -12.57 -16.19
N PHE A 205 -6.23 -11.51 -16.20
CA PHE A 205 -6.79 -10.93 -14.98
C PHE A 205 -7.33 -12.00 -14.02
N TRP A 206 -7.96 -13.05 -14.57
CA TRP A 206 -8.48 -14.19 -13.83
C TRP A 206 -7.41 -14.94 -13.04
N GLN A 207 -6.23 -15.17 -13.61
CA GLN A 207 -5.13 -15.85 -12.94
C GLN A 207 -4.59 -15.03 -11.76
N ARG A 208 -4.50 -13.71 -11.91
CA ARG A 208 -4.10 -12.78 -10.83
C ARG A 208 -5.17 -12.71 -9.74
N LEU A 209 -6.43 -12.69 -10.14
CA LEU A 209 -7.56 -12.70 -9.22
C LEU A 209 -7.53 -13.97 -8.36
N THR A 210 -7.40 -15.15 -8.98
CA THR A 210 -7.42 -16.46 -8.32
C THR A 210 -6.04 -16.97 -7.90
N ALA A 211 -5.04 -16.11 -7.79
CA ALA A 211 -3.72 -16.52 -7.31
C ALA A 211 -3.78 -17.09 -5.87
N ASP A 212 -2.84 -17.96 -5.53
CA ASP A 212 -2.84 -18.78 -4.30
C ASP A 212 -2.91 -17.95 -3.00
N ASP A 213 -2.46 -16.70 -3.05
CA ASP A 213 -2.48 -15.76 -1.93
C ASP A 213 -3.88 -15.18 -1.64
N LEU A 214 -4.87 -15.31 -2.55
CA LEU A 214 -6.20 -14.73 -2.39
C LEU A 214 -6.84 -15.14 -1.07
N GLY A 215 -6.82 -16.43 -0.72
CA GLY A 215 -7.44 -16.94 0.51
C GLY A 215 -6.80 -16.34 1.77
N ARG A 216 -5.47 -16.19 1.78
CA ARG A 216 -4.72 -15.54 2.86
C ARG A 216 -5.14 -14.07 2.98
N LEU A 217 -5.19 -13.34 1.87
CA LEU A 217 -5.56 -11.92 1.83
C LEU A 217 -7.01 -11.70 2.27
N THR A 218 -7.95 -12.51 1.77
CA THR A 218 -9.36 -12.49 2.21
C THR A 218 -9.46 -12.68 3.71
N ARG A 219 -8.76 -13.68 4.27
CA ARG A 219 -8.78 -13.94 5.72
C ARG A 219 -8.21 -12.75 6.50
N GLN A 220 -7.08 -12.19 6.08
CA GLN A 220 -6.49 -11.02 6.74
C GLN A 220 -7.43 -9.80 6.69
N HIS A 221 -8.04 -9.54 5.53
CA HIS A 221 -8.96 -8.42 5.35
C HIS A 221 -10.21 -8.58 6.21
N LEU A 222 -10.80 -9.77 6.23
CA LEU A 222 -11.95 -10.09 7.08
C LEU A 222 -11.63 -9.96 8.57
N LEU A 223 -10.47 -10.44 9.01
CA LEU A 223 -10.05 -10.31 10.41
C LEU A 223 -9.84 -8.85 10.81
N LEU A 224 -9.17 -8.06 9.97
CA LEU A 224 -8.98 -6.63 10.20
C LEU A 224 -10.33 -5.91 10.36
N VAL A 225 -11.25 -6.15 9.43
CA VAL A 225 -12.58 -5.53 9.46
C VAL A 225 -13.38 -6.00 10.68
N ALA A 226 -13.46 -7.31 10.91
CA ALA A 226 -14.28 -7.88 11.98
C ALA A 226 -13.80 -7.44 13.37
N VAL A 227 -12.49 -7.48 13.64
CA VAL A 227 -11.93 -7.07 14.93
C VAL A 227 -12.12 -5.57 15.16
N SER A 228 -11.83 -4.74 14.14
CA SER A 228 -12.02 -3.28 14.25
C SER A 228 -13.47 -2.91 14.46
N LEU A 229 -14.40 -3.55 13.75
CA LEU A 229 -15.83 -3.31 13.89
C LEU A 229 -16.34 -3.78 15.26
N ALA A 230 -15.87 -4.92 15.76
CA ALA A 230 -16.24 -5.41 17.08
C ALA A 230 -15.80 -4.45 18.19
N LEU A 231 -14.55 -3.97 18.14
CA LEU A 231 -14.05 -2.96 19.08
C LEU A 231 -14.81 -1.64 18.95
N ALA A 232 -15.08 -1.18 17.73
CA ALA A 232 -15.83 0.05 17.49
C ALA A 232 -17.28 -0.06 17.99
N THR A 233 -17.89 -1.24 17.90
CA THR A 233 -19.23 -1.50 18.44
C THR A 233 -19.22 -1.52 19.96
N LEU A 234 -18.24 -2.22 20.54
CA LEU A 234 -18.06 -2.32 22.00
C LEU A 234 -17.85 -0.95 22.66
N ILE A 235 -17.19 -0.02 21.98
CA ILE A 235 -16.95 1.34 22.46
C ILE A 235 -18.10 2.28 22.04
N GLY A 236 -18.52 2.20 20.78
CA GLY A 236 -19.43 3.15 20.15
C GLY A 236 -20.86 3.03 20.63
N VAL A 237 -21.36 1.82 20.90
CA VAL A 237 -22.72 1.63 21.42
C VAL A 237 -22.87 2.23 22.83
N PRO A 238 -21.97 1.94 23.80
CA PRO A 238 -22.01 2.61 25.10
C PRO A 238 -21.87 4.13 25.01
N LEU A 239 -20.95 4.64 24.19
CA LEU A 239 -20.79 6.09 24.02
C LEU A 239 -22.04 6.75 23.41
N GLY A 240 -22.66 6.12 22.42
CA GLY A 240 -23.91 6.60 21.82
C GLY A 240 -25.08 6.56 22.79
N ALA A 241 -25.17 5.51 23.62
CA ALA A 241 -26.17 5.41 24.68
C ALA A 241 -25.98 6.48 25.76
N LEU A 242 -24.73 6.76 26.15
CA LEU A 242 -24.41 7.83 27.08
C LEU A 242 -24.78 9.20 26.51
N ALA A 243 -24.48 9.44 25.23
CA ALA A 243 -24.82 10.67 24.53
C ALA A 243 -26.35 10.90 24.46
N ALA A 244 -27.13 9.85 24.19
CA ALA A 244 -28.60 9.93 24.20
C ALA A 244 -29.18 10.16 25.59
N ALA A 245 -28.57 9.57 26.62
CA ALA A 245 -29.02 9.75 28.00
C ALA A 245 -28.72 11.17 28.52
N TRP A 246 -27.55 11.73 28.16
CA TRP A 246 -27.02 12.97 28.73
C TRP A 246 -26.82 14.06 27.68
N ARG A 247 -27.87 14.87 27.51
CA ARG A 247 -27.96 15.99 26.55
C ARG A 247 -26.75 16.95 26.52
N PRO A 248 -26.11 17.35 27.64
CA PRO A 248 -24.95 18.25 27.56
C PRO A 248 -23.69 17.61 26.99
N ILE A 249 -23.61 16.27 26.96
CA ILE A 249 -22.41 15.53 26.58
C ILE A 249 -22.52 15.02 25.13
N SER A 250 -23.73 14.99 24.57
CA SER A 250 -24.00 14.63 23.19
C SER A 250 -23.17 15.47 22.20
N GLY A 251 -23.20 16.81 22.32
CA GLY A 251 -22.44 17.71 21.46
C GLY A 251 -20.92 17.42 21.47
N PRO A 252 -20.26 17.42 22.65
CA PRO A 252 -18.85 17.07 22.77
C PRO A 252 -18.48 15.69 22.22
N VAL A 253 -19.28 14.64 22.50
CA VAL A 253 -19.01 13.29 22.00
C VAL A 253 -19.08 13.24 20.48
N MET A 254 -20.10 13.85 19.87
CA MET A 254 -20.22 13.93 18.40
C MET A 254 -19.06 14.72 17.79
N ALA A 255 -18.62 15.80 18.44
CA ALA A 255 -17.50 16.60 17.97
C ALA A 255 -16.18 15.79 17.99
N VAL A 256 -15.87 15.11 19.09
CA VAL A 256 -14.64 14.31 19.23
C VAL A 256 -14.63 13.15 18.23
N VAL A 257 -15.72 12.39 18.16
CA VAL A 257 -15.79 11.24 17.25
C VAL A 257 -15.82 11.70 15.79
N GLY A 258 -16.45 12.85 15.49
CA GLY A 258 -16.41 13.48 14.18
C GLY A 258 -15.00 13.91 13.78
N LEU A 259 -14.26 14.54 14.69
CA LEU A 259 -12.88 14.97 14.47
C LEU A 259 -11.94 13.80 14.15
N MET A 260 -12.15 12.62 14.77
CA MET A 260 -11.36 11.44 14.44
C MET A 260 -11.52 10.99 12.98
N GLN A 261 -12.70 11.19 12.39
CA GLN A 261 -12.97 10.84 10.99
C GLN A 261 -12.46 11.89 9.99
N THR A 262 -12.20 13.13 10.42
CA THR A 262 -11.67 14.17 9.51
C THR A 262 -10.17 14.04 9.27
N ILE A 263 -9.43 13.35 10.14
CA ILE A 263 -8.00 13.10 9.96
C ILE A 263 -7.82 12.12 8.80
N PRO A 264 -7.12 12.45 7.70
CA PRO A 264 -6.90 11.54 6.58
C PRO A 264 -6.35 10.19 7.05
N SER A 265 -6.92 9.08 6.53
CA SER A 265 -6.66 7.74 7.04
C SER A 265 -5.18 7.36 6.98
N LEU A 266 -4.50 7.69 5.89
CA LEU A 266 -3.06 7.45 5.74
C LEU A 266 -2.23 8.26 6.76
N ALA A 267 -2.62 9.51 7.03
CA ALA A 267 -1.95 10.36 8.02
C ALA A 267 -2.16 9.82 9.45
N LEU A 268 -3.38 9.37 9.78
CA LEU A 268 -3.67 8.75 11.06
C LEU A 268 -2.85 7.47 11.26
N LEU A 269 -2.80 6.60 10.25
CA LEU A 269 -2.00 5.37 10.28
C LEU A 269 -0.51 5.67 10.49
N ALA A 270 0.03 6.64 9.75
CA ALA A 270 1.42 7.06 9.89
C ALA A 270 1.72 7.63 11.29
N ALA A 271 0.80 8.41 11.87
CA ALA A 271 0.93 8.97 13.22
C ALA A 271 0.87 7.91 14.33
N LEU A 272 0.12 6.82 14.13
CA LEU A 272 0.00 5.74 15.12
C LEU A 272 1.26 4.87 15.22
N ILE A 273 2.10 4.80 14.18
CA ILE A 273 3.34 4.01 14.20
C ILE A 273 4.29 4.46 15.32
N PRO A 274 4.71 5.75 15.41
CA PRO A 274 5.58 6.19 16.51
C PRO A 274 4.86 6.16 17.86
N LEU A 275 3.54 6.40 17.90
CA LEU A 275 2.78 6.42 19.15
C LEU A 275 2.69 5.04 19.81
N LEU A 276 2.54 3.98 19.00
CA LEU A 276 2.45 2.60 19.49
C LEU A 276 3.78 1.85 19.46
N GLY A 277 4.81 2.41 18.80
CA GLY A 277 6.11 1.78 18.62
C GLY A 277 6.05 0.49 17.79
N ARG A 278 5.04 0.31 16.93
CA ARG A 278 4.81 -0.91 16.14
C ARG A 278 4.24 -0.58 14.76
N ILE A 279 4.53 -1.43 13.77
CA ILE A 279 4.03 -1.36 12.40
C ILE A 279 3.07 -2.55 12.18
N GLY A 280 2.14 -2.45 11.23
CA GLY A 280 1.27 -3.55 10.81
C GLY A 280 -0.14 -3.50 11.39
N THR A 281 -0.63 -4.67 11.82
CA THR A 281 -2.05 -4.92 12.14
C THR A 281 -2.58 -4.10 13.31
N VAL A 282 -1.78 -3.85 14.35
CA VAL A 282 -2.27 -3.18 15.57
C VAL A 282 -2.61 -1.70 15.32
N PRO A 283 -1.72 -0.85 14.75
CA PRO A 283 -2.08 0.51 14.37
C PRO A 283 -3.27 0.56 13.40
N ALA A 284 -3.35 -0.41 12.47
CA ALA A 284 -4.48 -0.52 11.54
C ALA A 284 -5.81 -0.73 12.27
N ILE A 285 -5.88 -1.69 13.21
CA ILE A 285 -7.09 -1.95 13.99
C ILE A 285 -7.50 -0.70 14.78
N VAL A 286 -6.56 0.01 15.39
CA VAL A 286 -6.85 1.24 16.14
C VAL A 286 -7.44 2.30 15.21
N ALA A 287 -6.80 2.57 14.06
CA ALA A 287 -7.29 3.57 13.11
C ALA A 287 -8.69 3.23 12.56
N LEU A 288 -8.88 1.97 12.16
CA LEU A 288 -10.16 1.47 11.63
C LEU A 288 -11.26 1.53 12.69
N THR A 289 -10.94 1.21 13.96
CA THR A 289 -11.85 1.34 15.08
C THR A 289 -12.31 2.79 15.24
N LEU A 290 -11.37 3.74 15.27
CA LEU A 290 -11.67 5.18 15.41
C LEU A 290 -12.57 5.70 14.28
N TYR A 291 -12.31 5.27 13.04
CA TYR A 291 -13.12 5.63 11.87
C TYR A 291 -14.56 5.09 11.93
N ALA A 292 -14.72 3.88 12.45
CA ALA A 292 -16.00 3.22 12.59
C ALA A 292 -16.85 3.79 13.75
N LEU A 293 -16.25 4.52 14.70
CA LEU A 293 -16.97 5.07 15.85
C LEU A 293 -18.09 6.03 15.45
N LEU A 294 -17.85 6.95 14.50
CA LEU A 294 -18.85 7.99 14.18
C LEU A 294 -20.20 7.44 13.76
N PRO A 295 -20.30 6.59 12.72
CA PRO A 295 -21.58 6.02 12.32
C PRO A 295 -22.23 5.21 13.45
N ILE A 296 -21.46 4.48 14.26
CA ILE A 296 -22.01 3.67 15.36
C ILE A 296 -22.57 4.55 16.47
N VAL A 297 -21.78 5.51 16.98
CA VAL A 297 -22.15 6.40 18.07
C VAL A 297 -23.35 7.27 17.65
N ARG A 298 -23.30 7.85 16.45
CA ARG A 298 -24.37 8.72 15.93
C ARG A 298 -25.68 7.96 15.76
N ASN A 299 -25.67 6.78 15.14
CA ASN A 299 -26.91 6.01 14.94
C ASN A 299 -27.43 5.41 16.24
N THR A 300 -26.55 5.03 17.18
CA THR A 300 -26.98 4.58 18.50
C THR A 300 -27.69 5.69 19.26
N ALA A 301 -27.13 6.91 19.26
CA ALA A 301 -27.74 8.06 19.91
C ALA A 301 -29.10 8.39 19.28
N THR A 302 -29.15 8.54 17.95
CA THR A 302 -30.39 8.80 17.20
C THR A 302 -31.45 7.72 17.45
N GLY A 303 -31.07 6.44 17.43
CA GLY A 303 -32.01 5.34 17.64
C GLY A 303 -32.66 5.37 19.02
N LEU A 304 -31.88 5.67 20.06
CA LEU A 304 -32.38 5.73 21.44
C LEU A 304 -33.22 7.00 21.72
N GLU A 305 -32.90 8.11 21.05
CA GLU A 305 -33.66 9.36 21.10
C GLU A 305 -35.03 9.25 20.41
N GLN A 306 -35.14 8.42 19.36
CA GLN A 306 -36.38 8.17 18.64
C GLN A 306 -37.39 7.30 19.40
N VAL A 307 -36.96 6.59 20.45
CA VAL A 307 -37.86 5.76 21.26
C VAL A 307 -38.87 6.65 22.01
N PRO A 308 -40.19 6.46 21.83
CA PRO A 308 -41.21 7.28 22.46
C PRO A 308 -41.08 7.30 23.99
N ARG A 309 -41.05 8.51 24.58
CA ARG A 309 -40.93 8.67 26.04
C ARG A 309 -42.05 7.97 26.81
N GLY A 310 -43.28 8.00 26.29
CA GLY A 310 -44.43 7.35 26.92
C GLY A 310 -44.26 5.84 27.13
N LEU A 311 -43.54 5.13 26.26
CA LEU A 311 -43.24 3.70 26.44
C LEU A 311 -42.24 3.48 27.58
N LYS A 312 -41.29 4.41 27.75
CA LYS A 312 -40.31 4.37 28.84
C LYS A 312 -41.00 4.64 30.18
N ASP A 313 -41.85 5.65 30.23
CA ASP A 313 -42.62 6.02 31.43
C ASP A 313 -43.60 4.90 31.84
N ALA A 314 -44.25 4.25 30.87
CA ALA A 314 -45.10 3.09 31.12
C ALA A 314 -44.32 1.91 31.70
N GLY A 315 -43.11 1.61 31.18
CA GLY A 315 -42.25 0.56 31.72
C GLY A 315 -41.85 0.83 33.17
N LEU A 316 -41.46 2.07 33.50
CA LEU A 316 -41.15 2.48 34.87
C LEU A 316 -42.37 2.38 35.79
N ALA A 317 -43.56 2.78 35.32
CA ALA A 317 -44.81 2.67 36.08
C ALA A 317 -45.22 1.21 36.37
N LEU A 318 -44.86 0.27 35.48
CA LEU A 318 -45.05 -1.17 35.68
C LEU A 318 -43.96 -1.81 36.57
N GLY A 319 -43.06 -1.01 37.16
CA GLY A 319 -42.04 -1.48 38.10
C GLY A 319 -40.72 -1.92 37.45
N MET A 320 -40.52 -1.66 36.15
CA MET A 320 -39.22 -1.93 35.53
C MET A 320 -38.15 -0.98 36.07
N THR A 321 -36.96 -1.51 36.33
CA THR A 321 -35.76 -0.70 36.58
C THR A 321 -35.28 -0.01 35.30
N ARG A 322 -34.49 1.06 35.41
CA ARG A 322 -33.89 1.73 34.24
C ARG A 322 -33.07 0.79 33.36
N ALA A 323 -32.37 -0.18 33.95
CA ALA A 323 -31.60 -1.18 33.21
C ALA A 323 -32.51 -2.17 32.47
N GLN A 324 -33.64 -2.56 33.07
CA GLN A 324 -34.66 -3.39 32.41
C GLN A 324 -35.34 -2.63 31.28
N CYS A 325 -35.75 -1.38 31.51
CA CYS A 325 -36.32 -0.51 30.47
C CYS A 325 -35.34 -0.32 29.31
N PHE A 326 -34.05 -0.10 29.59
CA PHE A 326 -33.03 0.00 28.55
C PHE A 326 -32.91 -1.30 27.72
N ARG A 327 -32.83 -2.46 28.38
CA ARG A 327 -32.63 -3.75 27.71
C ARG A 327 -33.86 -4.27 26.97
N LEU A 328 -35.05 -4.02 27.50
CA LEU A 328 -36.31 -4.61 27.04
C LEU A 328 -37.18 -3.64 26.22
N VAL A 329 -36.98 -2.33 26.35
CA VAL A 329 -37.75 -1.31 25.64
C VAL A 329 -36.86 -0.52 24.70
N ASP A 330 -35.82 0.14 25.23
CA ASP A 330 -34.99 1.04 24.41
C ASP A 330 -34.20 0.29 23.33
N LEU A 331 -33.41 -0.72 23.70
CA LEU A 331 -32.56 -1.45 22.76
C LEU A 331 -33.35 -2.14 21.63
N PRO A 332 -34.47 -2.84 21.89
CA PRO A 332 -35.24 -3.48 20.83
C PRO A 332 -35.88 -2.46 19.87
N LEU A 333 -36.44 -1.37 20.39
CA LEU A 333 -37.07 -0.34 19.56
C LEU A 333 -36.05 0.49 18.76
N ALA A 334 -34.85 0.69 19.31
CA ALA A 334 -33.76 1.38 18.63
C ALA A 334 -32.97 0.47 17.66
N ALA A 335 -33.10 -0.86 17.76
CA ALA A 335 -32.31 -1.84 17.04
C ALA A 335 -32.22 -1.61 15.51
N PRO A 336 -33.30 -1.24 14.79
CA PRO A 336 -33.21 -0.98 13.35
C PRO A 336 -32.22 0.13 12.99
N VAL A 337 -32.18 1.19 13.80
CA VAL A 337 -31.27 2.32 13.60
C VAL A 337 -29.84 1.94 14.01
N LEU A 338 -29.67 1.19 15.12
CA LEU A 338 -28.36 0.67 15.52
C LEU A 338 -27.75 -0.22 14.44
N LEU A 339 -28.54 -1.12 13.86
CA LEU A 339 -28.12 -2.00 12.77
C LEU A 339 -27.75 -1.21 11.51
N ALA A 340 -28.51 -0.17 11.15
CA ALA A 340 -28.16 0.72 10.04
C ALA A 340 -26.83 1.46 10.27
N GLY A 341 -26.56 1.85 11.51
CA GLY A 341 -25.27 2.41 11.92
C GLY A 341 -24.12 1.42 11.80
N LEU A 342 -24.31 0.20 12.29
CA LEU A 342 -23.33 -0.88 12.21
C LEU A 342 -23.03 -1.27 10.76
N LYS A 343 -24.05 -1.33 9.90
CA LYS A 343 -23.93 -1.55 8.46
C LYS A 343 -23.08 -0.46 7.79
N THR A 344 -23.37 0.81 8.07
CA THR A 344 -22.61 1.94 7.53
C THR A 344 -21.14 1.86 7.96
N ALA A 345 -20.91 1.58 9.25
CA ALA A 345 -19.57 1.40 9.80
C ALA A 345 -18.82 0.23 9.15
N ALA A 346 -19.49 -0.92 8.95
CA ALA A 346 -18.91 -2.10 8.35
C ALA A 346 -18.47 -1.85 6.90
N VAL A 347 -19.35 -1.27 6.08
CA VAL A 347 -19.05 -0.96 4.67
C VAL A 347 -17.89 0.04 4.58
N LEU A 348 -17.89 1.09 5.40
CA LEU A 348 -16.80 2.05 5.46
C LEU A 348 -15.48 1.37 5.86
N THR A 349 -15.51 0.51 6.88
CA THR A 349 -14.34 -0.21 7.39
C THR A 349 -13.74 -1.15 6.35
N VAL A 350 -14.58 -1.86 5.57
CA VAL A 350 -14.09 -2.72 4.46
C VAL A 350 -13.32 -1.89 3.45
N GLY A 351 -13.82 -0.71 3.08
CA GLY A 351 -13.16 0.19 2.14
C GLY A 351 -11.87 0.77 2.70
N THR A 352 -11.90 1.36 3.90
CA THR A 352 -10.73 2.00 4.50
C THR A 352 -9.64 1.01 4.92
N ALA A 353 -9.99 -0.25 5.21
CA ALA A 353 -9.03 -1.31 5.53
C ALA A 353 -8.05 -1.59 4.37
N THR A 354 -8.40 -1.27 3.12
CA THR A 354 -7.46 -1.39 1.98
C THR A 354 -6.23 -0.51 2.16
N ILE A 355 -6.35 0.63 2.83
CA ILE A 355 -5.25 1.57 3.05
C ILE A 355 -4.29 1.03 4.12
N ALA A 356 -4.73 0.11 4.99
CA ALA A 356 -3.88 -0.46 6.03
C ALA A 356 -2.70 -1.29 5.48
N ALA A 357 -2.76 -1.72 4.22
CA ALA A 357 -1.64 -2.43 3.58
C ALA A 357 -0.38 -1.57 3.43
N PHE A 358 -0.51 -0.24 3.32
CA PHE A 358 0.63 0.68 3.24
C PHE A 358 1.48 0.70 4.52
N ILE A 359 0.93 0.23 5.65
CA ILE A 359 1.66 0.06 6.89
C ILE A 359 1.88 -1.42 7.23
N GLY A 360 1.74 -2.33 6.26
CA GLY A 360 2.01 -3.76 6.43
C GLY A 360 0.93 -4.55 7.17
N ALA A 361 -0.31 -4.06 7.25
CA ALA A 361 -1.40 -4.80 7.90
C ALA A 361 -1.95 -5.96 7.03
N GLY A 362 -1.68 -5.94 5.72
CA GLY A 362 -2.11 -6.97 4.76
C GLY A 362 -3.52 -6.75 4.19
N GLY A 363 -4.16 -7.86 3.79
CA GLY A 363 -5.50 -7.84 3.18
C GLY A 363 -5.49 -7.47 1.69
N TYR A 364 -6.66 -7.19 1.11
CA TYR A 364 -6.76 -6.87 -0.32
C TYR A 364 -5.94 -5.63 -0.73
N GLY A 365 -5.67 -4.75 0.23
CA GLY A 365 -4.79 -3.62 0.04
C GLY A 365 -3.38 -3.99 -0.39
N GLU A 366 -2.88 -5.19 -0.08
CA GLU A 366 -1.54 -5.65 -0.48
C GLU A 366 -1.43 -5.69 -2.00
N ARG A 367 -2.43 -6.25 -2.70
CA ARG A 367 -2.48 -6.26 -4.17
C ARG A 367 -2.72 -4.87 -4.76
N ILE A 368 -3.51 -4.02 -4.10
CA ILE A 368 -3.73 -2.64 -4.55
C ILE A 368 -2.42 -1.85 -4.49
N ALA A 369 -1.70 -1.94 -3.36
CA ALA A 369 -0.42 -1.27 -3.16
C ALA A 369 0.66 -1.79 -4.11
N GLN A 370 0.74 -3.12 -4.30
CA GLN A 370 1.65 -3.74 -5.27
C GLN A 370 1.31 -3.34 -6.70
N GLY A 371 0.03 -3.40 -7.10
CA GLY A 371 -0.41 -2.99 -8.43
C GLY A 371 -0.14 -1.51 -8.70
N LEU A 372 -0.29 -0.64 -7.68
CA LEU A 372 0.10 0.76 -7.79
C LEU A 372 1.62 0.92 -7.95
N ALA A 373 2.42 0.25 -7.11
CA ALA A 373 3.87 0.34 -7.12
C ALA A 373 4.50 -0.21 -8.42
N LEU A 374 3.90 -1.26 -8.98
CA LEU A 374 4.35 -1.91 -10.22
C LEU A 374 3.65 -1.36 -11.47
N ASN A 375 2.80 -0.33 -11.33
CA ASN A 375 1.92 0.19 -12.38
C ASN A 375 1.12 -0.88 -13.13
N ASP A 376 0.72 -1.91 -12.40
CA ASP A 376 0.04 -3.07 -12.93
C ASP A 376 -1.46 -2.96 -12.65
N GLY A 377 -2.18 -2.48 -13.66
CA GLY A 377 -3.63 -2.30 -13.57
C GLY A 377 -4.38 -3.60 -13.29
N ALA A 378 -3.91 -4.73 -13.80
CA ALA A 378 -4.55 -6.03 -13.55
C ALA A 378 -4.36 -6.48 -12.09
N MET A 379 -3.17 -6.26 -11.50
CA MET A 379 -2.91 -6.54 -10.09
C MET A 379 -3.68 -5.60 -9.16
N LEU A 380 -3.74 -4.32 -9.52
CA LEU A 380 -4.51 -3.31 -8.78
C LEU A 380 -5.99 -3.73 -8.74
N LEU A 381 -6.57 -4.09 -9.89
CA LEU A 381 -7.95 -4.58 -9.98
C LEU A 381 -8.15 -5.91 -9.25
N ALA A 382 -7.14 -6.80 -9.25
CA ALA A 382 -7.18 -8.07 -8.51
C ALA A 382 -7.22 -7.90 -6.98
N GLY A 383 -6.90 -6.71 -6.45
CA GLY A 383 -7.19 -6.31 -5.06
C GLY A 383 -8.47 -5.49 -4.92
N ALA A 384 -8.70 -4.53 -5.81
CA ALA A 384 -9.84 -3.61 -5.72
C ALA A 384 -11.20 -4.31 -5.93
N VAL A 385 -11.30 -5.23 -6.90
CA VAL A 385 -12.56 -5.94 -7.21
C VAL A 385 -13.01 -6.84 -6.05
N PRO A 386 -12.18 -7.72 -5.46
CA PRO A 386 -12.57 -8.47 -4.27
C PRO A 386 -12.96 -7.58 -3.08
N SER A 387 -12.29 -6.44 -2.90
CA SER A 387 -12.63 -5.49 -1.84
C SER A 387 -14.00 -4.86 -2.06
N ALA A 388 -14.30 -4.42 -3.29
CA ALA A 388 -15.61 -3.86 -3.65
C ALA A 388 -16.72 -4.92 -3.54
N ALA A 389 -16.45 -6.14 -4.01
CA ALA A 389 -17.37 -7.27 -3.87
C ALA A 389 -17.65 -7.57 -2.39
N LEU A 390 -16.62 -7.59 -1.53
CA LEU A 390 -16.80 -7.79 -0.10
C LEU A 390 -17.63 -6.66 0.55
N ALA A 391 -17.44 -5.41 0.12
CA ALA A 391 -18.26 -4.29 0.61
C ALA A 391 -19.73 -4.45 0.24
N LEU A 392 -20.03 -4.84 -1.01
CA LEU A 392 -21.38 -5.13 -1.48
C LEU A 392 -22.00 -6.34 -0.77
N LEU A 393 -21.24 -7.41 -0.58
CA LEU A 393 -21.68 -8.59 0.19
C LEU A 393 -21.99 -8.22 1.64
N THR A 394 -21.15 -7.39 2.25
CA THR A 394 -21.37 -6.89 3.61
C THR A 394 -22.66 -6.07 3.66
N GLN A 395 -22.87 -5.14 2.72
CA GLN A 395 -24.09 -4.35 2.62
C GLN A 395 -25.34 -5.22 2.44
N GLY A 396 -25.27 -6.23 1.58
CA GLY A 396 -26.34 -7.20 1.34
C GLY A 396 -26.64 -8.06 2.57
N ALA A 397 -25.62 -8.55 3.27
CA ALA A 397 -25.76 -9.33 4.50
C ALA A 397 -26.50 -8.54 5.59
N PHE A 398 -26.12 -7.27 5.81
CA PHE A 398 -26.83 -6.40 6.75
C PHE A 398 -28.26 -6.10 6.30
N ALA A 399 -28.51 -5.90 5.00
CA ALA A 399 -29.88 -5.69 4.50
C ALA A 399 -30.78 -6.93 4.72
N LEU A 400 -30.23 -8.14 4.60
CA LEU A 400 -30.95 -9.38 4.93
C LEU A 400 -31.23 -9.47 6.44
N LEU A 401 -30.25 -9.13 7.28
CA LEU A 401 -30.41 -9.08 8.73
C LEU A 401 -31.48 -8.07 9.15
N GLU A 402 -31.50 -6.88 8.57
CA GLU A 402 -32.52 -5.85 8.79
C GLU A 402 -33.93 -6.37 8.45
N ARG A 403 -34.09 -7.00 7.28
CA ARG A 403 -35.38 -7.58 6.86
C ARG A 403 -35.84 -8.72 7.76
N TRP A 404 -34.91 -9.55 8.22
CA TRP A 404 -35.22 -10.65 9.13
C TRP A 404 -35.62 -10.12 10.52
N ALA A 405 -34.90 -9.12 11.03
CA ALA A 405 -35.22 -8.47 12.30
C ALA A 405 -36.58 -7.75 12.27
N ALA A 406 -36.94 -7.12 11.15
CA ALA A 406 -38.23 -6.44 11.00
C ALA A 406 -39.44 -7.40 10.85
N ARG A 407 -39.21 -8.69 10.60
CA ARG A 407 -40.27 -9.72 10.51
C ARG A 407 -40.57 -10.40 11.86
N ARG A 408 -39.72 -10.20 12.85
CA ARG A 408 -39.91 -10.67 14.23
C ARG A 408 -40.42 -9.52 15.07
#